data_AF-A0A2D3VJT9-F1
#
_entry.id   AF-A0A2D3VJT9-F1
#
_cell.length_a   1.000
_cell.length_b   1.000
_cell.length_c   1.000
_cell.angle_alpha   90.00
_cell.angle_beta   90.00
_cell.angle_gamma   90.00
#
_symmetry.space_group_name_H-M   'P 1'
#
loop_
_entity.id
_entity.type
_entity.pdbx_description
1 polymer ?
#
loop_
_entity_poly.entity_id
_entity_poly.type
_entity_poly.pdbx_seq_one_letter_code
_entity_poly.pdbx_strand_id
1 'polypeptide(L)'
;MPSDPILLLPTRLMVFLHYQLKETLWEAISADAARWLLLAIQLENGMIFKEAYIHIAGCYPAWPWSVSQSSFSTDLLESVEIKSSQLTDKRRQIDFKLMLLTIACSENPGDPSSSLLPASATLNSTTWIVVNIWRDWVVNHLAALEDDTDGRATPTALCTHPDDGECLTVAGFYRRIDQHQYLAPDVVLRDWNRVNFRHTDRSNWKECVEDNLHHLKNAARDLVAPLVETNTNFKGIVDYLTCVEFDEEHLPWGMEEVKVKEAKIEEDGKDSVMGGVL
;
A
#
# COMPACT_ATOMS: atom_id res chain seq x y z
N MET A 1 42.72 -30.62 -9.94
CA MET A 1 41.56 -30.97 -9.10
C MET A 1 40.39 -30.13 -9.59
N PRO A 2 39.50 -30.66 -10.43
CA PRO A 2 38.29 -29.94 -10.81
C PRO A 2 37.34 -30.00 -9.60
N SER A 3 36.90 -28.84 -9.14
CA SER A 3 35.88 -28.68 -8.11
C SER A 3 34.51 -28.91 -8.74
N ASP A 4 33.89 -30.04 -8.39
CA ASP A 4 32.56 -30.45 -8.87
C ASP A 4 31.45 -29.48 -8.42
N PRO A 5 30.59 -28.97 -9.33
CA PRO A 5 29.48 -28.07 -8.99
C PRO A 5 28.19 -28.81 -8.56
N ILE A 6 28.20 -30.15 -8.44
CA ILE A 6 26.98 -30.97 -8.38
C ILE A 6 26.41 -31.15 -6.95
N LEU A 7 27.15 -30.79 -5.89
CA LEU A 7 26.74 -31.02 -4.50
C LEU A 7 25.95 -29.88 -3.83
N LEU A 8 25.58 -28.82 -4.55
CA LEU A 8 24.88 -27.65 -3.96
C LEU A 8 23.35 -27.63 -4.14
N LEU A 9 22.80 -28.45 -5.06
CA LEU A 9 21.34 -28.52 -5.28
C LEU A 9 20.54 -29.16 -4.13
N PRO A 10 20.99 -30.26 -3.47
CA PRO A 10 20.18 -30.92 -2.45
C PRO A 10 19.92 -30.02 -1.24
N THR A 11 20.92 -29.25 -0.81
CA THR A 11 20.83 -28.41 0.38
C THR A 11 19.85 -27.25 0.21
N ARG A 12 19.77 -26.67 -1.01
CA ARG A 12 18.89 -25.52 -1.29
C ARG A 12 17.42 -25.93 -1.38
N LEU A 13 17.13 -27.06 -2.02
CA LEU A 13 15.77 -27.62 -2.04
C LEU A 13 15.30 -28.03 -0.64
N MET A 14 16.22 -28.57 0.18
CA MET A 14 15.94 -28.92 1.56
C MET A 14 15.61 -27.72 2.44
N VAL A 15 16.24 -26.55 2.22
CA VAL A 15 15.90 -25.31 2.92
C VAL A 15 14.48 -24.85 2.57
N PHE A 16 14.13 -24.83 1.27
CA PHE A 16 12.78 -24.48 0.84
C PHE A 16 11.71 -25.39 1.46
N LEU A 17 11.90 -26.71 1.34
CA LEU A 17 10.99 -27.69 1.91
C LEU A 17 10.89 -27.56 3.44
N HIS A 18 12.00 -27.28 4.12
CA HIS A 18 12.02 -27.10 5.58
C HIS A 18 11.14 -25.92 6.04
N TYR A 19 11.24 -24.76 5.38
CA TYR A 19 10.45 -23.58 5.73
C TYR A 19 8.98 -23.72 5.32
N GLN A 20 8.72 -24.35 4.18
CA GLN A 20 7.37 -24.62 3.72
C GLN A 20 6.65 -25.59 4.66
N LEU A 21 7.31 -26.67 5.09
CA LEU A 21 6.78 -27.65 6.05
C LEU A 21 6.54 -27.04 7.44
N LYS A 22 7.25 -25.97 7.78
CA LYS A 22 7.11 -25.24 9.05
C LYS A 22 6.17 -24.04 8.96
N GLU A 23 5.53 -23.81 7.81
CA GLU A 23 4.63 -22.66 7.57
C GLU A 23 5.27 -21.28 7.88
N THR A 24 6.61 -21.19 7.87
CA THR A 24 7.39 -19.99 8.27
C THR A 24 8.11 -19.33 7.10
N LEU A 25 7.91 -19.85 5.88
CA LEU A 25 8.56 -19.35 4.68
C LEU A 25 8.30 -17.86 4.45
N TRP A 26 7.02 -17.46 4.47
CA TRP A 26 6.63 -16.08 4.16
C TRP A 26 7.15 -15.07 5.18
N GLU A 27 7.19 -15.46 6.46
CA GLU A 27 7.81 -14.67 7.52
C GLU A 27 9.32 -14.53 7.34
N ALA A 28 9.99 -15.62 6.94
CA ALA A 28 11.41 -15.56 6.64
C ALA A 28 11.72 -14.68 5.43
N ILE A 29 10.83 -14.67 4.41
CA ILE A 29 10.95 -13.81 3.24
C ILE A 29 10.77 -12.34 3.63
N SER A 30 9.75 -12.00 4.41
CA SER A 30 9.53 -10.60 4.82
C SER A 30 10.69 -10.05 5.68
N ALA A 31 11.33 -10.91 6.47
CA ALA A 31 12.49 -10.55 7.30
C ALA A 31 13.78 -10.27 6.51
N ASP A 32 14.04 -10.98 5.40
CA ASP A 32 15.24 -10.76 4.56
C ASP A 32 14.95 -10.94 3.06
N ALA A 33 14.08 -10.09 2.53
CA ALA A 33 13.55 -10.22 1.17
C ALA A 33 14.67 -10.26 0.12
N ALA A 34 15.71 -9.44 0.25
CA ALA A 34 16.84 -9.42 -0.68
C ALA A 34 17.55 -10.78 -0.76
N ARG A 35 17.82 -11.43 0.38
CA ARG A 35 18.44 -12.76 0.38
C ARG A 35 17.55 -13.81 -0.29
N TRP A 36 16.25 -13.77 0.00
CA TRP A 36 15.29 -14.71 -0.60
C TRP A 36 15.09 -14.48 -2.08
N LEU A 37 15.20 -13.23 -2.57
CA LEU A 37 15.15 -12.92 -4.00
C LEU A 37 16.33 -13.54 -4.75
N LEU A 38 17.56 -13.44 -4.23
CA LEU A 38 18.72 -14.11 -4.83
C LEU A 38 18.56 -15.63 -4.86
N LEU A 39 18.03 -16.21 -3.77
CA LEU A 39 17.76 -17.63 -3.71
C LEU A 39 16.68 -18.03 -4.74
N ALA A 40 15.62 -17.24 -4.87
CA ALA A 40 14.56 -17.46 -5.85
C ALA A 40 15.09 -17.46 -7.28
N ILE A 41 16.01 -16.56 -7.62
CA ILE A 41 16.70 -16.52 -8.92
C ILE A 41 17.48 -17.80 -9.19
N GLN A 42 18.22 -18.29 -8.19
CA GLN A 42 19.01 -19.50 -8.33
C GLN A 42 18.16 -20.78 -8.39
N LEU A 43 16.95 -20.75 -7.83
CA LEU A 43 16.01 -21.87 -7.82
C LEU A 43 14.96 -21.78 -8.93
N GLU A 44 14.94 -20.68 -9.68
CA GLU A 44 13.89 -20.35 -10.67
C GLU A 44 12.48 -20.47 -10.08
N ASN A 45 12.31 -20.08 -8.81
CA ASN A 45 11.05 -20.22 -8.09
C ASN A 45 10.24 -18.92 -8.12
N GLY A 46 9.21 -18.87 -8.97
CA GLY A 46 8.37 -17.69 -9.16
C GLY A 46 7.59 -17.25 -7.92
N MET A 47 7.21 -18.18 -7.04
CA MET A 47 6.46 -17.85 -5.82
C MET A 47 7.34 -17.09 -4.81
N ILE A 48 8.56 -17.58 -4.55
CA ILE A 48 9.52 -16.90 -3.66
C ILE A 48 9.95 -15.57 -4.28
N PHE A 49 10.16 -15.56 -5.60
CA PHE A 49 10.55 -14.36 -6.32
C PHE A 49 9.51 -13.27 -6.19
N LYS A 50 8.24 -13.57 -6.50
CA LYS A 50 7.13 -12.61 -6.38
C LYS A 50 7.02 -12.06 -4.96
N GLU A 51 7.04 -12.94 -3.95
CA GLU A 51 6.92 -12.51 -2.55
C GLU A 51 8.06 -11.55 -2.18
N ALA A 52 9.30 -11.95 -2.41
CA ALA A 52 10.48 -11.16 -2.09
C ALA A 52 10.51 -9.84 -2.89
N TYR A 53 10.15 -9.89 -4.16
CA TYR A 53 10.08 -8.72 -5.03
C TYR A 53 9.09 -7.68 -4.50
N ILE A 54 7.89 -8.10 -4.08
CA ILE A 54 6.88 -7.18 -3.52
C ILE A 54 7.40 -6.49 -2.26
N HIS A 55 8.06 -7.22 -1.37
CA HIS A 55 8.67 -6.62 -0.18
C HIS A 55 9.76 -5.60 -0.53
N ILE A 56 10.60 -5.92 -1.51
CA ILE A 56 11.64 -5.01 -2.00
C ILE A 56 11.03 -3.74 -2.62
N ALA A 57 10.09 -3.89 -3.55
CA ALA A 57 9.42 -2.76 -4.20
C ALA A 57 8.66 -1.88 -3.19
N GLY A 58 8.01 -2.48 -2.19
CA GLY A 58 7.28 -1.75 -1.16
C GLY A 58 8.16 -0.91 -0.23
N CYS A 59 9.39 -1.36 0.06
CA CYS A 59 10.32 -0.65 0.95
C CYS A 59 11.30 0.27 0.20
N TYR A 60 11.50 0.07 -1.10
CA TYR A 60 12.44 0.88 -1.90
C TYR A 60 12.10 2.38 -1.82
N PRO A 61 13.08 3.29 -1.66
CA PRO A 61 14.54 3.06 -1.72
C PRO A 61 15.16 2.63 -0.39
N ALA A 62 14.40 2.54 0.70
CA ALA A 62 14.91 2.01 1.96
C ALA A 62 15.33 0.54 1.75
N TRP A 63 16.51 0.20 2.27
CA TRP A 63 17.12 -1.11 2.04
C TRP A 63 17.61 -1.73 3.34
N PRO A 64 16.70 -2.21 4.20
CA PRO A 64 17.04 -2.72 5.53
C PRO A 64 17.65 -4.13 5.51
N TRP A 65 17.81 -4.75 4.34
CA TRP A 65 18.21 -6.15 4.23
C TRP A 65 19.72 -6.36 4.17
N SER A 66 20.12 -7.59 4.49
CA SER A 66 21.54 -7.95 4.67
C SER A 66 22.34 -7.97 3.37
N VAL A 67 21.68 -8.24 2.24
CA VAL A 67 22.31 -8.34 0.91
C VAL A 67 22.32 -6.97 0.26
N SER A 68 23.49 -6.51 -0.20
CA SER A 68 23.61 -5.22 -0.90
C SER A 68 22.89 -5.22 -2.25
N GLN A 69 22.29 -4.08 -2.62
CA GLN A 69 21.69 -3.83 -3.94
C GLN A 69 22.63 -4.18 -5.11
N SER A 70 23.95 -4.01 -4.95
CA SER A 70 24.94 -4.33 -5.98
C SER A 70 25.01 -5.82 -6.34
N SER A 71 24.32 -6.68 -5.60
CA SER A 71 24.24 -8.12 -5.86
C SER A 71 23.21 -8.48 -6.94
N PHE A 72 22.41 -7.51 -7.39
CA PHE A 72 21.33 -7.68 -8.36
C PHE A 72 21.70 -7.05 -9.70
N SER A 73 21.04 -7.50 -10.79
CA SER A 73 21.18 -6.88 -12.10
C SER A 73 20.53 -5.50 -12.11
N THR A 74 21.07 -4.60 -12.94
CA THR A 74 20.52 -3.26 -13.15
C THR A 74 19.06 -3.33 -13.58
N ASP A 75 18.73 -4.17 -14.56
CA ASP A 75 17.36 -4.33 -15.07
C ASP A 75 16.34 -4.70 -13.97
N LEU A 76 16.74 -5.53 -13.00
CA LEU A 76 15.88 -5.91 -11.88
C LEU A 76 15.67 -4.74 -10.92
N LEU A 77 16.72 -3.99 -10.61
CA LEU A 77 16.64 -2.81 -9.75
C LEU A 77 15.83 -1.68 -10.41
N GLU A 78 16.00 -1.45 -11.72
CA GLU A 78 15.19 -0.51 -12.49
C GLU A 78 13.71 -0.92 -12.47
N SER A 79 13.41 -2.21 -12.61
CA SER A 79 12.05 -2.72 -12.49
C SER A 79 11.45 -2.47 -11.10
N VAL A 80 12.22 -2.74 -10.04
CA VAL A 80 11.82 -2.45 -8.65
C VAL A 80 11.55 -0.97 -8.44
N GLU A 81 12.43 -0.10 -8.95
CA GLU A 81 12.27 1.35 -8.87
C GLU A 81 11.01 1.82 -9.58
N ILE A 82 10.73 1.31 -10.79
CA ILE A 82 9.49 1.61 -11.53
C ILE A 82 8.26 1.22 -10.71
N LYS A 83 8.22 0.00 -10.15
CA LYS A 83 7.07 -0.47 -9.35
C LYS A 83 6.92 0.32 -8.04
N SER A 84 8.02 0.66 -7.38
CA SER A 84 8.02 1.51 -6.18
C SER A 84 7.50 2.93 -6.47
N SER A 85 7.90 3.51 -7.62
CA SER A 85 7.41 4.81 -8.07
C SER A 85 5.90 4.78 -8.36
N GLN A 86 5.42 3.74 -9.07
CA GLN A 86 3.99 3.54 -9.33
C GLN A 86 3.17 3.41 -8.03
N LEU A 87 3.71 2.69 -7.04
CA LEU A 87 3.11 2.55 -5.72
C LEU A 87 3.01 3.91 -5.00
N THR A 88 4.07 4.70 -5.06
CA THR A 88 4.12 6.05 -4.50
C THR A 88 3.10 6.98 -5.16
N ASP A 89 2.95 6.90 -6.49
CA ASP A 89 1.96 7.70 -7.20
C ASP A 89 0.52 7.28 -6.86
N LYS A 90 0.25 5.97 -6.76
CA LYS A 90 -1.04 5.45 -6.30
C LYS A 90 -1.38 5.95 -4.89
N ARG A 91 -0.39 5.93 -3.99
CA ARG A 91 -0.48 6.48 -2.64
C ARG A 91 -0.85 7.97 -2.66
N ARG A 92 -0.07 8.80 -3.37
CA ARG A 92 -0.30 10.26 -3.47
C ARG A 92 -1.67 10.61 -4.05
N GLN A 93 -2.17 9.83 -5.01
CA GLN A 93 -3.51 10.02 -5.54
C GLN A 93 -4.59 9.78 -4.47
N ILE A 94 -4.40 8.79 -3.59
CA ILE A 94 -5.31 8.51 -2.48
C ILE A 94 -5.18 9.58 -1.40
N ASP A 95 -3.98 10.02 -1.06
CA ASP A 95 -3.75 11.14 -0.13
C ASP A 95 -4.50 12.39 -0.57
N PHE A 96 -4.39 12.73 -1.86
CA PHE A 96 -5.14 13.84 -2.45
C PHE A 96 -6.66 13.65 -2.34
N LYS A 97 -7.18 12.45 -2.62
CA LYS A 97 -8.62 12.16 -2.49
C LYS A 97 -9.10 12.24 -1.04
N LEU A 98 -8.32 11.74 -0.09
CA LEU A 98 -8.61 11.87 1.34
C LEU A 98 -8.71 13.34 1.74
N MET A 99 -7.77 14.17 1.30
CA MET A 99 -7.78 15.61 1.56
C MET A 99 -9.02 16.34 1.01
N LEU A 100 -9.53 15.90 -0.14
CA LEU A 100 -10.73 16.45 -0.76
C LEU A 100 -12.04 15.90 -0.20
N LEU A 101 -11.99 14.82 0.58
CA LEU A 101 -13.19 14.16 1.09
C LEU A 101 -14.04 15.14 1.90
N THR A 102 -15.34 15.18 1.60
CA THR A 102 -16.30 16.08 2.23
C THR A 102 -17.67 15.41 2.28
N ILE A 103 -18.54 15.88 3.18
CA ILE A 103 -19.94 15.46 3.21
C ILE A 103 -20.75 16.42 2.35
N ALA A 104 -21.56 15.87 1.45
CA ALA A 104 -22.52 16.64 0.68
C ALA A 104 -23.79 16.84 1.52
N CYS A 105 -24.27 18.08 1.59
CA CYS A 105 -25.43 18.47 2.37
C CYS A 105 -26.45 19.15 1.46
N SER A 106 -27.72 18.91 1.72
CA SER A 106 -28.81 19.63 1.05
C SER A 106 -28.83 21.10 1.48
N GLU A 107 -29.00 21.99 0.52
CA GLU A 107 -29.19 23.42 0.77
C GLU A 107 -30.50 23.70 1.54
N ASN A 108 -31.56 22.95 1.23
CA ASN A 108 -32.87 23.04 1.87
C ASN A 108 -33.27 21.67 2.45
N PRO A 109 -32.97 21.39 3.73
CA PRO A 109 -33.30 20.13 4.37
C PRO A 109 -34.80 19.81 4.27
N GLY A 110 -35.14 18.66 3.69
CA GLY A 110 -36.52 18.20 3.50
C GLY A 110 -37.08 18.41 2.09
N ASP A 111 -36.36 19.12 1.21
CA ASP A 111 -36.67 19.19 -0.21
C ASP A 111 -35.82 18.19 -1.01
N PRO A 112 -36.40 17.10 -1.55
CA PRO A 112 -35.66 16.10 -2.34
C PRO A 112 -35.16 16.66 -3.69
N SER A 113 -35.60 17.84 -4.11
CA SER A 113 -35.12 18.52 -5.31
C SER A 113 -33.96 19.50 -5.05
N SER A 114 -33.58 19.69 -3.77
CA SER A 114 -32.50 20.59 -3.38
C SER A 114 -31.13 20.10 -3.88
N SER A 115 -30.30 21.05 -4.32
CA SER A 115 -28.93 20.76 -4.73
C SER A 115 -28.09 20.29 -3.53
N LEU A 116 -27.24 19.31 -3.77
CA LEU A 116 -26.25 18.84 -2.79
C LEU A 116 -24.99 19.69 -2.92
N LEU A 117 -24.63 20.40 -1.86
CA LEU A 117 -23.46 21.26 -1.78
C LEU A 117 -22.46 20.69 -0.76
N PRO A 118 -21.15 20.94 -0.92
CA PRO A 118 -20.18 20.60 0.10
C PRO A 118 -20.54 21.23 1.46
N ALA A 119 -20.23 20.51 2.54
CA ALA A 119 -20.39 21.03 3.89
C ALA A 119 -19.77 22.43 4.03
N SER A 120 -20.49 23.35 4.65
CA SER A 120 -20.10 24.75 4.85
C SER A 120 -20.48 25.22 6.24
N ALA A 121 -19.68 26.15 6.79
CA ALA A 121 -19.91 26.70 8.11
C ALA A 121 -21.26 27.43 8.23
N THR A 122 -21.79 27.96 7.13
CA THR A 122 -23.03 28.74 7.10
C THR A 122 -24.30 27.89 6.97
N LEU A 123 -24.23 26.76 6.26
CA LEU A 123 -25.40 25.90 6.02
C LEU A 123 -25.49 24.74 7.00
N ASN A 124 -24.35 24.14 7.35
CA ASN A 124 -24.28 22.90 8.14
C ASN A 124 -23.04 22.93 9.04
N SER A 125 -23.01 23.90 9.95
CA SER A 125 -21.87 24.15 10.84
C SER A 125 -21.34 22.90 11.54
N THR A 126 -22.22 22.02 12.06
CA THR A 126 -21.80 20.75 12.69
C THR A 126 -21.05 19.83 11.75
N THR A 127 -21.63 19.54 10.58
CA THR A 127 -21.00 18.71 9.57
C THR A 127 -19.67 19.31 9.12
N TRP A 128 -19.63 20.63 8.86
CA TRP A 128 -18.42 21.32 8.46
C TRP A 128 -17.31 21.22 9.50
N ILE A 129 -17.61 21.38 10.79
CA ILE A 129 -16.62 21.25 11.87
C ILE A 129 -16.08 19.81 11.93
N VAL A 130 -16.96 18.79 11.88
CA VAL A 130 -16.54 17.37 11.91
C VAL A 130 -15.61 17.07 10.74
N VAL A 131 -15.95 17.54 9.54
CA VAL A 131 -15.09 17.39 8.35
C VAL A 131 -13.72 18.03 8.57
N ASN A 132 -13.63 19.22 9.17
CA ASN A 132 -12.34 19.87 9.39
C ASN A 132 -11.51 19.20 10.49
N ILE A 133 -12.11 18.74 11.59
CA ILE A 133 -11.40 17.97 12.62
C ILE A 133 -10.83 16.67 12.01
N TRP A 134 -11.63 16.00 11.17
CA TRP A 134 -11.17 14.81 10.46
C TRP A 134 -10.01 15.12 9.50
N ARG A 135 -10.11 16.21 8.72
CA ARG A 135 -9.02 16.64 7.83
C ARG A 135 -7.76 17.01 8.59
N ASP A 136 -7.87 17.71 9.71
CA ASP A 136 -6.73 18.04 10.58
C ASP A 136 -6.04 16.76 11.06
N TRP A 137 -6.80 15.73 11.44
CA TRP A 137 -6.22 14.43 11.78
C TRP A 137 -5.45 13.82 10.59
N VAL A 138 -6.04 13.80 9.39
CA VAL A 138 -5.40 13.27 8.18
C VAL A 138 -4.11 14.03 7.82
N VAL A 139 -4.17 15.37 7.74
CA VAL A 139 -3.02 16.22 7.37
C VAL A 139 -1.84 16.00 8.31
N ASN A 140 -2.10 15.94 9.62
CA ASN A 140 -1.02 15.75 10.59
C ASN A 140 -0.30 14.42 10.40
N HIS A 141 -1.02 13.35 10.04
CA HIS A 141 -0.39 12.05 9.78
C HIS A 141 0.33 12.05 8.43
N LEU A 142 -0.27 12.62 7.37
CA LEU A 142 0.40 12.74 6.07
C LEU A 142 1.69 13.55 6.17
N ALA A 143 1.69 14.66 6.92
CA ALA A 143 2.89 15.46 7.15
C ALA A 143 3.97 14.67 7.90
N ALA A 144 3.58 13.87 8.91
CA ALA A 144 4.52 13.01 9.63
C ALA A 144 5.08 11.87 8.77
N LEU A 145 4.34 11.38 7.77
CA LEU A 145 4.81 10.35 6.84
C LEU A 145 5.76 10.89 5.75
N GLU A 146 5.70 12.19 5.46
CA GLU A 146 6.63 12.84 4.52
C GLU A 146 7.92 13.34 5.22
N ASP A 147 7.85 13.63 6.52
CA ASP A 147 9.01 14.06 7.30
C ASP A 147 9.81 12.82 7.74
N ASP A 148 10.94 12.57 7.08
CA ASP A 148 11.89 11.46 7.35
C ASP A 148 12.63 11.61 8.70
N THR A 149 12.07 12.39 9.63
CA THR A 149 12.67 12.71 10.92
C THR A 149 12.40 11.60 11.95
N ASP A 150 13.22 10.55 11.89
CA ASP A 150 13.52 9.60 12.98
C ASP A 150 12.31 9.24 13.89
N GLY A 151 11.18 8.89 13.25
CA GLY A 151 10.06 8.12 13.81
C GLY A 151 9.33 8.68 15.03
N ARG A 152 9.52 9.96 15.42
CA ARG A 152 8.86 10.54 16.60
C ARG A 152 7.95 11.69 16.22
N ALA A 153 6.81 11.38 15.61
CA ALA A 153 5.74 12.35 15.52
C ALA A 153 5.31 12.78 16.93
N THR A 154 5.25 14.08 17.16
CA THR A 154 4.79 14.63 18.43
C THR A 154 3.30 14.31 18.60
N PRO A 155 2.86 13.78 19.76
CA PRO A 155 1.44 13.58 20.07
C PRO A 155 0.63 14.85 19.77
N THR A 156 -0.43 14.68 19.00
CA THR A 156 -1.37 15.76 18.68
C THR A 156 -2.58 15.70 19.59
N ALA A 157 -3.40 16.75 19.61
CA ALA A 157 -4.66 16.73 20.36
C ALA A 157 -5.61 15.61 19.90
N LEU A 158 -5.50 15.20 18.63
CA LEU A 158 -6.38 14.24 17.97
C LEU A 158 -5.80 12.82 17.90
N CYS A 159 -4.50 12.65 18.16
CA CYS A 159 -3.83 11.35 18.16
C CYS A 159 -2.69 11.32 19.18
N THR A 160 -2.75 10.37 20.11
CA THR A 160 -1.69 10.18 21.12
C THR A 160 -0.49 9.40 20.59
N HIS A 161 -0.56 8.86 19.37
CA HIS A 161 0.39 7.92 18.76
C HIS A 161 0.77 6.80 19.75
N PRO A 162 -0.04 5.72 19.84
CA PRO A 162 0.23 4.63 20.78
C PRO A 162 1.66 4.10 20.63
N ASP A 163 2.22 3.50 21.69
CA ASP A 163 3.60 3.00 21.72
C ASP A 163 3.93 1.98 20.60
N ASP A 164 2.90 1.46 19.91
CA ASP A 164 3.05 0.61 18.72
C ASP A 164 3.59 1.35 17.49
N GLY A 165 3.52 2.69 17.45
CA GLY A 165 3.98 3.51 16.34
C GLY A 165 3.27 3.25 15.00
N GLU A 166 2.26 2.38 14.96
CA GLU A 166 1.70 1.86 13.70
C GLU A 166 1.04 2.98 12.91
N CYS A 167 0.41 3.94 13.58
CA CYS A 167 -0.19 5.10 12.91
C CYS A 167 0.82 6.02 12.21
N LEU A 168 2.13 5.85 12.44
CA LEU A 168 3.21 6.62 11.85
C LEU A 168 3.98 5.85 10.77
N THR A 169 3.58 4.61 10.49
CA THR A 169 4.11 3.88 9.34
C THR A 169 3.19 4.07 8.16
N VAL A 170 3.75 4.02 6.95
CA VAL A 170 2.98 4.24 5.72
C VAL A 170 1.82 3.25 5.65
N ALA A 171 2.09 1.96 5.83
CA ALA A 171 1.02 0.96 5.79
C ALA A 171 0.07 1.05 7.00
N GLY A 172 0.60 1.31 8.19
CA GLY A 172 -0.20 1.34 9.40
C GLY A 172 -1.20 2.51 9.44
N PHE A 173 -0.85 3.67 8.86
CA PHE A 173 -1.79 4.77 8.66
C PHE A 173 -3.02 4.36 7.84
N TYR A 174 -2.83 3.76 6.65
CA TYR A 174 -3.95 3.34 5.80
C TYR A 174 -4.72 2.17 6.39
N ARG A 175 -4.05 1.20 7.03
CA ARG A 175 -4.72 0.11 7.76
C ARG A 175 -5.64 0.66 8.85
N ARG A 176 -5.18 1.66 9.60
CA ARG A 176 -5.98 2.30 10.64
C ARG A 176 -7.21 3.00 10.08
N ILE A 177 -7.10 3.61 8.90
CA ILE A 177 -8.25 4.17 8.18
C ILE A 177 -9.24 3.07 7.80
N ASP A 178 -8.79 1.99 7.15
CA ASP A 178 -9.64 0.88 6.74
C ASP A 178 -10.37 0.21 7.92
N GLN A 179 -9.68 0.07 9.06
CA GLN A 179 -10.23 -0.57 10.27
C GLN A 179 -11.06 0.37 11.15
N HIS A 180 -11.23 1.64 10.76
CA HIS A 180 -11.89 2.70 11.55
C HIS A 180 -11.25 2.96 12.93
N GLN A 181 -9.98 2.58 13.14
CA GLN A 181 -9.26 2.65 14.42
C GLN A 181 -8.59 4.01 14.67
N TYR A 182 -9.24 5.08 14.24
CA TYR A 182 -8.76 6.45 14.42
C TYR A 182 -9.89 7.37 14.84
N LEU A 183 -9.54 8.51 15.43
CA LEU A 183 -10.45 9.62 15.76
C LEU A 183 -11.77 9.12 16.38
N ALA A 184 -11.70 8.66 17.63
CA ALA A 184 -12.88 8.17 18.33
C ALA A 184 -13.88 9.32 18.58
N PRO A 185 -15.21 9.06 18.57
CA PRO A 185 -16.20 10.13 18.69
C PRO A 185 -16.01 10.98 19.94
N ASP A 186 -15.66 10.37 21.08
CA ASP A 186 -15.37 11.05 22.35
C ASP A 186 -14.24 12.08 22.24
N VAL A 187 -13.20 11.81 21.45
CA VAL A 187 -12.10 12.75 21.18
C VAL A 187 -12.62 13.98 20.43
N VAL A 188 -13.46 13.76 19.41
CA VAL A 188 -14.08 14.85 18.63
C VAL A 188 -15.02 15.67 19.50
N LEU A 189 -15.85 15.02 20.32
CA LEU A 189 -16.77 15.67 21.25
C LEU A 189 -16.04 16.49 22.32
N ARG A 190 -14.88 16.00 22.81
CA ARG A 190 -14.05 16.74 23.77
C ARG A 190 -13.53 18.03 23.15
N ASP A 191 -12.98 17.97 21.95
CA ASP A 191 -12.41 19.14 21.29
C ASP A 191 -13.52 20.12 20.86
N TRP A 192 -14.68 19.63 20.42
CA TRP A 192 -15.88 20.42 20.17
C TRP A 192 -16.28 21.30 21.37
N ASN A 193 -16.27 20.72 22.58
CA ASN A 193 -16.61 21.45 23.81
C ASN A 193 -15.60 22.55 24.16
N ARG A 194 -14.34 22.45 23.72
CA ARG A 194 -13.31 23.48 23.95
C ARG A 194 -13.52 24.71 23.07
N VAL A 195 -14.03 24.53 21.86
CA VAL A 195 -14.15 25.62 20.87
C VAL A 195 -15.37 26.52 21.12
N ASN A 196 -16.21 26.19 22.11
CA ASN A 196 -17.32 27.04 22.58
C ASN A 196 -18.21 27.53 21.41
N PHE A 197 -18.56 26.64 20.49
CA PHE A 197 -19.45 26.95 19.37
C PHE A 197 -20.82 27.36 19.92
N ARG A 198 -21.06 28.67 20.00
CA ARG A 198 -22.25 29.29 20.61
C ARG A 198 -23.52 29.18 19.77
N HIS A 199 -23.44 28.62 18.56
CA HIS A 199 -24.49 28.74 17.54
C HIS A 199 -25.08 27.41 17.05
N THR A 200 -24.67 26.28 17.61
CA THR A 200 -25.25 24.98 17.26
C THR A 200 -26.46 24.68 18.12
N ASP A 201 -27.53 24.22 17.47
CA ASP A 201 -28.65 23.59 18.14
C ASP A 201 -28.10 22.47 19.03
N ARG A 202 -28.25 22.62 20.34
CA ARG A 202 -27.72 21.67 21.33
C ARG A 202 -28.57 20.40 21.40
N SER A 203 -29.70 20.36 20.70
CA SER A 203 -30.47 19.14 20.47
C SER A 203 -29.69 18.22 19.52
N ASN A 204 -29.41 16.99 19.91
CA ASN A 204 -28.92 15.90 19.03
C ASN A 204 -27.58 16.13 18.30
N TRP A 205 -26.80 17.16 18.64
CA TRP A 205 -25.50 17.41 17.99
C TRP A 205 -24.50 16.25 18.15
N LYS A 206 -24.58 15.48 19.24
CA LYS A 206 -23.72 14.31 19.47
C LYS A 206 -23.96 13.21 18.45
N GLU A 207 -25.23 12.87 18.24
CA GLU A 207 -25.66 11.90 17.21
C GLU A 207 -25.22 12.39 15.82
N CYS A 208 -25.41 13.69 15.55
CA CYS A 208 -24.94 14.30 14.30
C CYS A 208 -23.42 14.20 14.13
N VAL A 209 -22.62 14.37 15.18
CA VAL A 209 -21.16 14.20 15.12
C VAL A 209 -20.79 12.75 14.83
N GLU A 210 -21.42 11.80 15.51
CA GLU A 210 -21.21 10.37 15.33
C GLU A 210 -21.56 9.92 13.90
N ASP A 211 -22.73 10.33 13.39
CA ASP A 211 -23.21 10.00 12.05
C ASP A 211 -22.31 10.59 10.95
N ASN A 212 -21.96 11.88 11.05
CA ASN A 212 -21.08 12.52 10.07
C ASN A 212 -19.68 11.88 10.08
N LEU A 213 -19.15 11.59 11.26
CA LEU A 213 -17.85 10.92 11.38
C LEU A 213 -17.90 9.50 10.80
N HIS A 214 -19.00 8.77 11.02
CA HIS A 214 -19.21 7.46 10.44
C HIS A 214 -19.24 7.52 8.90
N HIS A 215 -19.95 8.49 8.32
CA HIS A 215 -19.98 8.69 6.87
C HIS A 215 -18.59 9.00 6.29
N LEU A 216 -17.81 9.87 6.94
CA LEU A 216 -16.43 10.15 6.51
C LEU A 216 -15.55 8.92 6.59
N LYS A 217 -15.64 8.16 7.69
CA LYS A 217 -14.85 6.94 7.88
C LYS A 217 -15.14 5.89 6.82
N ASN A 218 -16.41 5.66 6.50
CA ASN A 218 -16.81 4.73 5.45
C ASN A 218 -16.26 5.16 4.07
N ALA A 219 -16.44 6.43 3.71
CA ALA A 219 -15.94 6.92 2.43
C ALA A 219 -14.39 6.90 2.35
N ALA A 220 -13.71 7.21 3.45
CA ALA A 220 -12.26 7.12 3.54
C ALA A 220 -11.77 5.67 3.42
N ARG A 221 -12.46 4.73 4.06
CA ARG A 221 -12.18 3.29 3.93
C ARG A 221 -12.23 2.83 2.48
N ASP A 222 -13.30 3.18 1.76
CA ASP A 222 -13.45 2.82 0.35
C ASP A 222 -12.32 3.39 -0.52
N LEU A 223 -11.81 4.59 -0.18
CA LEU A 223 -10.68 5.21 -0.88
C LEU A 223 -9.35 4.49 -0.62
N VAL A 224 -9.10 4.01 0.60
CA VAL A 224 -7.81 3.41 0.98
C VAL A 224 -7.73 1.91 0.74
N ALA A 225 -8.86 1.22 0.56
CA ALA A 225 -8.92 -0.23 0.36
C ALA A 225 -7.89 -0.75 -0.66
N PRO A 226 -7.68 -0.12 -1.83
CA PRO A 226 -6.69 -0.59 -2.81
C PRO A 226 -5.22 -0.51 -2.37
N LEU A 227 -4.90 0.20 -1.29
CA LEU A 227 -3.55 0.25 -0.69
C LEU A 227 -3.37 -0.77 0.43
N VAL A 228 -4.47 -1.14 1.08
CA VAL A 228 -4.48 -2.08 2.23
C VAL A 228 -4.52 -3.53 1.76
N GLU A 229 -5.00 -3.78 0.54
CA GLU A 229 -4.90 -5.09 -0.11
C GLU A 229 -3.44 -5.56 -0.21
N THR A 230 -3.18 -6.77 0.28
CA THR A 230 -1.84 -7.37 0.21
C THR A 230 -1.75 -8.35 -0.97
N ASN A 231 -0.68 -8.22 -1.76
CA ASN A 231 -0.33 -9.19 -2.80
C ASN A 231 0.70 -10.23 -2.32
N THR A 232 0.98 -10.25 -1.01
CA THR A 232 1.90 -11.20 -0.35
C THR A 232 1.14 -12.36 0.29
N ASN A 233 1.80 -13.51 0.40
CA ASN A 233 1.33 -14.64 1.19
C ASN A 233 1.61 -14.48 2.68
N PHE A 234 2.55 -13.60 3.04
CA PHE A 234 2.80 -13.21 4.42
C PHE A 234 1.57 -12.56 5.04
N LYS A 235 1.11 -13.11 6.17
CA LYS A 235 -0.07 -12.65 6.93
C LYS A 235 0.26 -11.74 8.11
N GLY A 236 1.55 -11.45 8.33
CA GLY A 236 1.97 -10.57 9.41
C GLY A 236 1.86 -9.09 9.04
N ILE A 237 2.39 -8.24 9.91
CA ILE A 237 2.33 -6.79 9.79
C ILE A 237 3.68 -6.28 9.29
N VAL A 238 3.65 -5.40 8.28
CA VAL A 238 4.81 -4.65 7.78
C VAL A 238 4.49 -3.16 7.74
N ASP A 239 5.53 -2.33 7.75
CA ASP A 239 5.42 -0.86 7.87
C ASP A 239 5.24 -0.15 6.51
N TYR A 240 5.45 -0.88 5.43
CA TYR A 240 5.35 -0.42 4.04
C TYR A 240 4.22 -1.14 3.28
N LEU A 241 3.82 -0.57 2.15
CA LEU A 241 2.71 -1.08 1.34
C LEU A 241 3.13 -2.33 0.55
N THR A 242 2.23 -3.32 0.49
CA THR A 242 2.45 -4.59 -0.22
C THR A 242 1.45 -4.83 -1.35
N CYS A 243 0.68 -3.80 -1.75
CA CYS A 243 -0.27 -3.85 -2.85
C CYS A 243 0.40 -3.74 -4.24
N VAL A 244 1.69 -4.08 -4.34
CA VAL A 244 2.45 -4.00 -5.59
C VAL A 244 1.97 -5.08 -6.54
N GLU A 245 1.59 -4.70 -7.76
CA GLU A 245 1.21 -5.62 -8.81
C GLU A 245 2.47 -6.25 -9.43
N PHE A 246 2.51 -7.57 -9.45
CA PHE A 246 3.62 -8.34 -10.00
C PHE A 246 3.20 -9.05 -11.27
N ASP A 247 3.89 -8.73 -12.37
CA ASP A 247 3.70 -9.36 -13.67
C ASP A 247 4.75 -10.45 -13.88
N GLU A 248 4.35 -11.60 -14.45
CA GLU A 248 5.27 -12.72 -14.69
C GLU A 248 6.40 -12.39 -15.67
N GLU A 249 6.23 -11.34 -16.49
CA GLU A 249 7.26 -10.79 -17.38
C GLU A 249 8.50 -10.29 -16.62
N HIS A 250 8.38 -10.04 -15.32
CA HIS A 250 9.51 -9.65 -14.46
C HIS A 250 10.38 -10.84 -14.02
N LEU A 251 9.99 -12.09 -14.32
CA LEU A 251 10.80 -13.25 -14.00
C LEU A 251 12.05 -13.29 -14.89
N PRO A 252 13.27 -13.32 -14.32
CA PRO A 252 14.50 -13.26 -15.11
C PRO A 252 14.75 -14.52 -15.95
N TRP A 253 14.02 -15.62 -15.68
CA TRP A 253 14.06 -16.87 -16.45
C TRP A 253 12.83 -17.08 -17.35
N GLY A 254 11.87 -16.14 -17.38
CA GLY A 254 10.65 -16.24 -18.21
C GLY A 254 10.85 -15.95 -19.71
N MET A 255 12.04 -15.50 -20.13
CA MET A 255 12.28 -15.01 -21.50
C MET A 255 12.74 -16.05 -22.52
N GLU A 256 12.91 -17.33 -22.15
CA GLU A 256 13.29 -18.35 -23.14
C GLU A 256 12.12 -18.78 -24.05
N GLU A 257 10.87 -18.77 -23.58
CA GLU A 257 9.75 -19.23 -24.41
C GLU A 257 9.29 -18.22 -25.47
N VAL A 258 9.48 -16.92 -25.25
CA VAL A 258 9.04 -15.88 -26.20
C VAL A 258 10.03 -15.74 -27.36
N LYS A 259 11.34 -15.79 -27.08
CA LYS A 259 12.38 -15.73 -28.12
C LYS A 259 12.35 -16.96 -29.04
N VAL A 260 12.00 -18.13 -28.51
CA VAL A 260 11.83 -19.35 -29.33
C VAL A 260 10.58 -19.25 -30.20
N LYS A 261 9.48 -18.63 -29.72
CA LYS A 261 8.26 -18.45 -30.54
C LYS A 261 8.47 -17.41 -31.65
N GLU A 262 9.16 -16.31 -31.39
CA GLU A 262 9.47 -15.31 -32.43
C GLU A 262 10.47 -15.83 -33.46
N ALA A 263 11.50 -16.57 -33.04
CA ALA A 263 12.45 -17.20 -33.97
C ALA A 263 11.80 -18.29 -34.84
N LYS A 264 10.84 -19.05 -34.31
CA LYS A 264 10.13 -20.10 -35.05
C LYS A 264 9.14 -19.53 -36.08
N ILE A 265 8.55 -18.37 -35.79
CA ILE A 265 7.67 -17.65 -36.74
C ILE A 265 8.49 -17.03 -37.88
N GLU A 266 9.72 -16.57 -37.64
CA GLU A 266 10.60 -16.07 -38.69
C GLU A 266 11.20 -17.16 -39.60
N GLU A 267 11.45 -18.37 -39.10
CA GLU A 267 11.90 -19.51 -39.92
C GLU A 267 10.75 -20.09 -40.78
N ASP A 268 9.55 -20.29 -40.22
CA ASP A 268 8.40 -20.81 -40.97
C ASP A 268 7.87 -19.79 -42.02
N GLY A 269 8.17 -18.50 -41.85
CA GLY A 269 7.80 -17.44 -42.80
C GLY A 269 8.71 -17.31 -44.04
N LYS A 270 9.92 -17.87 -44.01
CA LYS A 270 10.88 -17.78 -45.14
C LYS A 270 10.76 -18.92 -46.15
N ASP A 271 10.24 -20.08 -45.75
CA ASP A 271 10.12 -21.24 -46.64
C ASP A 271 8.85 -21.22 -47.52
N SER A 272 7.90 -20.31 -47.27
CA SER A 272 6.65 -20.23 -48.03
C SER A 272 6.68 -19.30 -49.26
N VAL A 273 7.77 -18.57 -49.53
CA VAL A 273 7.80 -17.53 -50.59
C VAL A 273 8.50 -17.96 -51.90
N MET A 274 9.15 -19.14 -51.94
CA MET A 274 9.91 -19.58 -53.13
C MET A 274 9.19 -20.61 -54.03
N GLY A 275 7.88 -20.82 -53.86
CA GLY A 275 7.10 -21.81 -54.63
C GLY A 275 5.91 -21.22 -55.37
N GLY A 276 6.12 -20.29 -56.30
CA GLY A 276 4.98 -19.71 -57.04
C GLY A 276 5.31 -18.68 -58.11
N VAL A 277 6.19 -19.01 -59.06
CA VAL A 277 6.20 -18.34 -60.38
C VAL A 277 6.46 -19.39 -61.47
N LEU A 278 5.39 -19.88 -62.07
CA LEU A 278 5.32 -20.35 -63.46
C LEU A 278 3.94 -20.00 -64.01
#